data_AF-A0A7J7YC73-F1
#
_entry.id   AF-A0A7J7YC73-F1
#
_cell.length_a   1.000
_cell.length_b   1.000
_cell.length_c   1.000
_cell.angle_alpha   90.00
_cell.angle_beta   90.00
_cell.angle_gamma   90.00
#
_symmetry.space_group_name_H-M   'P 1'
#
loop_
_entity.id
_entity.type
_entity.pdbx_description
1 polymer ?
#
loop_
_entity_poly.entity_id
_entity_poly.type
_entity_poly.pdbx_seq_one_letter_code
_entity_poly.pdbx_strand_id
1 'polypeptide(L)'
;MVGVKPVGSDPDFQPELSGAGSRLAVVKFTMRGCGPCLRIAPAFSTMSNKYPQAVFLEVDVHQCQMDLMPFINKAGCECLNESDEHGFDNCLRKDMTFLESDCDEQLLITVAFNQPVKLYSMKFQGPDNGQGPKYVKIFINLPRSMDFEEAERSEPTQALELTEDDIKEDSIVPLRYVKFQNVNSVTIFVQSNQGEEETTRISYFTFIGTPVQATNMNDFKRVVGKKGESH
;
A
#
# COMPACT_ATOMS: atom_id res chain seq x y z
N MET A 1 -5.10 -28.84 -17.66
CA MET A 1 -3.79 -29.13 -17.03
C MET A 1 -3.85 -28.59 -15.61
N VAL A 2 -3.48 -29.38 -14.60
CA VAL A 2 -3.47 -28.92 -13.21
C VAL A 2 -2.21 -28.10 -13.02
N GLY A 3 -2.37 -26.78 -13.05
CA GLY A 3 -1.30 -25.82 -12.89
C GLY A 3 -1.36 -25.13 -11.53
N VAL A 4 -0.28 -24.45 -11.19
CA VAL A 4 -0.23 -23.53 -10.06
C VAL A 4 -1.25 -22.41 -10.28
N LYS A 5 -2.15 -22.20 -9.31
CA LYS A 5 -3.15 -21.12 -9.38
C LYS A 5 -2.62 -19.87 -8.69
N PRO A 6 -2.50 -18.73 -9.39
CA PRO A 6 -2.16 -17.47 -8.75
C PRO A 6 -3.33 -16.97 -7.91
N VAL A 7 -3.02 -16.43 -6.73
CA VAL A 7 -3.95 -15.77 -5.81
C VAL A 7 -3.51 -14.33 -5.67
N GLY A 8 -4.38 -13.41 -6.10
CA GLY A 8 -4.08 -11.99 -6.16
C GLY A 8 -4.59 -11.18 -4.96
N SER A 9 -5.34 -11.78 -4.04
CA SER A 9 -5.87 -11.05 -2.87
C SER A 9 -6.25 -11.98 -1.72
N ASP A 10 -6.30 -11.43 -0.49
CA ASP A 10 -6.79 -12.16 0.69
C ASP A 10 -8.24 -12.68 0.52
N PRO A 11 -9.19 -11.91 -0.07
CA PRO A 11 -10.53 -12.41 -0.40
C PRO A 11 -10.53 -13.62 -1.34
N ASP A 12 -9.57 -13.73 -2.25
CA ASP A 12 -9.45 -14.88 -3.16
C ASP A 12 -8.77 -16.07 -2.46
N PHE A 13 -7.93 -15.83 -1.46
CA PHE A 13 -7.17 -16.88 -0.79
C PHE A 13 -8.05 -17.85 0.02
N GLN A 14 -8.98 -17.32 0.82
CA GLN A 14 -9.82 -18.14 1.70
C GLN A 14 -10.78 -19.09 0.96
N PRO A 15 -11.46 -18.69 -0.12
CA PRO A 15 -12.25 -19.58 -0.95
C PRO A 15 -11.42 -20.70 -1.57
N GLU A 16 -10.20 -20.43 -2.02
CA GLU A 16 -9.31 -21.46 -2.60
C GLU A 16 -8.86 -22.48 -1.55
N LEU A 17 -8.51 -22.00 -0.36
CA LEU A 17 -8.12 -22.86 0.75
C LEU A 17 -9.31 -23.71 1.22
N SER A 18 -10.49 -23.11 1.34
CA SER A 18 -11.73 -23.81 1.72
C SER A 18 -12.17 -24.81 0.64
N GLY A 19 -12.03 -24.45 -0.64
CA GLY A 19 -12.33 -25.30 -1.79
C GLY A 19 -11.36 -26.48 -1.95
N ALA A 20 -10.17 -26.42 -1.34
CA ALA A 20 -9.29 -27.59 -1.24
C ALA A 20 -9.95 -28.73 -0.45
N GLY A 21 -10.79 -28.41 0.53
CA GLY A 21 -11.49 -29.39 1.37
C GLY A 21 -10.49 -30.25 2.14
N SER A 22 -10.56 -31.57 1.95
CA SER A 22 -9.63 -32.53 2.57
C SER A 22 -8.33 -32.77 1.78
N ARG A 23 -8.16 -32.10 0.63
CA ARG A 23 -6.95 -32.25 -0.21
C ARG A 23 -5.79 -31.45 0.38
N LEU A 24 -4.57 -31.92 0.14
CA LEU A 24 -3.37 -31.17 0.48
C LEU A 24 -3.34 -29.85 -0.31
N ALA A 25 -3.27 -28.73 0.39
CA ALA A 25 -2.99 -27.42 -0.19
C ALA A 25 -1.51 -27.06 0.04
N VAL A 26 -0.80 -26.75 -1.03
CA VAL A 26 0.60 -26.30 -0.99
C VAL A 26 0.65 -24.87 -1.50
N VAL A 27 1.05 -23.95 -0.63
CA VAL A 27 1.06 -22.51 -0.91
C VAL A 27 2.49 -22.02 -1.03
N LYS A 28 2.82 -21.39 -2.16
CA LYS A 28 4.10 -20.70 -2.38
C LYS A 28 3.87 -19.20 -2.30
N PHE A 29 4.40 -18.57 -1.27
CA PHE A 29 4.48 -17.11 -1.20
C PHE A 29 5.67 -16.63 -2.04
N THR A 30 5.42 -15.68 -2.94
CA THR A 30 6.40 -15.10 -3.86
C THR A 30 6.37 -13.58 -3.79
N MET A 31 7.43 -12.93 -4.27
CA MET A 31 7.59 -11.48 -4.30
C MET A 31 8.35 -11.11 -5.57
N ARG A 32 7.98 -10.03 -6.27
CA ARG A 32 8.77 -9.51 -7.40
C ARG A 32 10.23 -9.28 -6.98
N GLY A 33 11.16 -9.73 -7.82
CA GLY A 33 12.60 -9.62 -7.57
C GLY A 33 13.18 -10.62 -6.54
N CYS A 34 12.38 -11.51 -5.96
CA CYS A 34 12.87 -12.52 -5.02
C CYS A 34 13.64 -13.65 -5.74
N GLY A 35 14.97 -13.59 -5.70
CA GLY A 35 15.86 -14.60 -6.30
C GLY A 35 15.59 -16.05 -5.83
N PRO A 36 15.40 -16.34 -4.53
CA PRO A 36 14.99 -17.67 -4.07
C PRO A 36 13.63 -18.12 -4.63
N CYS A 37 12.66 -17.21 -4.73
CA CYS A 37 11.32 -17.49 -5.26
C CYS A 37 11.37 -17.88 -6.74
N LEU A 38 12.24 -17.20 -7.52
CA LEU A 38 12.52 -17.54 -8.92
C LEU A 38 13.19 -18.92 -9.04
N ARG A 39 14.16 -19.22 -8.15
CA ARG A 39 14.89 -20.51 -8.17
C ARG A 39 13.99 -21.72 -7.90
N ILE A 40 13.01 -21.60 -7.00
CA ILE A 40 12.10 -22.72 -6.67
C ILE A 40 10.93 -22.86 -7.64
N ALA A 41 10.62 -21.82 -8.44
CA ALA A 41 9.44 -21.80 -9.31
C ALA A 41 9.32 -23.01 -10.26
N PRO A 42 10.38 -23.48 -10.96
CA PRO A 42 10.28 -24.63 -11.84
C PRO A 42 9.97 -25.94 -11.10
N ALA A 43 10.56 -26.13 -9.92
CA ALA A 43 10.30 -27.31 -9.09
C ALA A 43 8.86 -27.30 -8.57
N PHE A 44 8.35 -26.13 -8.15
CA PHE A 44 6.97 -25.97 -7.70
C PHE A 44 5.97 -26.29 -8.82
N SER A 45 6.19 -25.77 -10.02
CA SER A 45 5.38 -26.09 -11.21
C SER A 45 5.44 -27.58 -11.56
N THR A 46 6.61 -28.19 -11.49
CA THR A 46 6.78 -29.65 -11.73
C THR A 46 5.98 -30.47 -10.72
N MET A 47 6.01 -30.09 -9.43
CA MET A 47 5.23 -30.76 -8.40
C MET A 47 3.72 -30.61 -8.60
N SER A 48 3.24 -29.44 -9.06
CA SER A 48 1.82 -29.25 -9.36
C SER A 48 1.29 -30.20 -10.44
N ASN A 49 2.10 -30.44 -11.48
CA ASN A 49 1.77 -31.39 -12.54
C ASN A 49 1.85 -32.85 -12.06
N LYS A 50 2.78 -33.15 -11.15
CA LYS A 50 2.98 -34.51 -10.61
C LYS A 50 1.89 -34.93 -9.63
N TYR A 51 1.29 -33.98 -8.90
CA TYR A 51 0.28 -34.24 -7.87
C TYR A 51 -1.03 -33.52 -8.18
N PRO A 52 -1.78 -33.93 -9.22
CA PRO A 52 -3.02 -33.24 -9.65
C PRO A 52 -4.14 -33.27 -8.61
N GLN A 53 -4.06 -34.15 -7.61
CA GLN A 53 -4.98 -34.24 -6.48
C GLN A 53 -4.71 -33.19 -5.38
N ALA A 54 -3.54 -32.57 -5.37
CA ALA A 54 -3.20 -31.50 -4.44
C ALA A 54 -3.47 -30.13 -5.09
N VAL A 55 -3.82 -29.15 -4.26
CA VAL A 55 -4.05 -27.77 -4.69
C VAL A 55 -2.76 -27.00 -4.55
N PHE A 56 -2.25 -26.42 -5.64
CA PHE A 56 -1.05 -25.59 -5.63
C PHE A 56 -1.45 -24.14 -5.84
N LEU A 57 -1.17 -23.30 -4.84
CA LEU A 57 -1.45 -21.87 -4.87
C LEU A 57 -0.12 -21.10 -4.90
N GLU A 58 -0.05 -20.07 -5.73
CA GLU A 58 1.03 -19.08 -5.70
C GLU A 58 0.45 -17.73 -5.28
N VAL A 59 0.97 -17.18 -4.20
CA VAL A 59 0.50 -15.92 -3.60
C VAL A 59 1.61 -14.90 -3.78
N ASP A 60 1.39 -13.86 -4.58
CA ASP A 60 2.31 -12.71 -4.58
C ASP A 60 2.00 -11.86 -3.36
N VAL A 61 2.97 -11.75 -2.45
CA VAL A 61 2.84 -10.98 -1.21
C VAL A 61 2.64 -9.48 -1.46
N HIS A 62 2.93 -8.97 -2.66
CA HIS A 62 2.60 -7.61 -3.05
C HIS A 62 1.18 -7.45 -3.60
N GLN A 63 0.53 -8.53 -4.02
CA GLN A 63 -0.86 -8.47 -4.49
C GLN A 63 -1.84 -8.64 -3.31
N CYS A 64 -1.49 -9.45 -2.30
CA CYS A 64 -2.29 -9.62 -1.08
C CYS A 64 -2.08 -8.51 -0.03
N GLN A 65 -1.71 -7.33 -0.48
CA GLN A 65 -1.26 -6.23 0.36
C GLN A 65 -2.46 -5.33 0.68
N MET A 66 -2.79 -5.15 1.97
CA MET A 66 -3.99 -4.40 2.37
C MET A 66 -3.78 -2.90 2.21
N ASP A 67 -4.69 -2.27 1.48
CA ASP A 67 -4.79 -0.82 1.40
C ASP A 67 -5.17 -0.25 2.77
N LEU A 68 -4.38 0.70 3.27
CA LEU A 68 -4.58 1.30 4.59
C LEU A 68 -5.52 2.50 4.58
N MET A 69 -6.14 2.86 3.45
CA MET A 69 -7.18 3.88 3.35
C MET A 69 -8.25 3.79 4.44
N PRO A 70 -8.82 2.61 4.78
CA PRO A 70 -9.83 2.51 5.84
C PRO A 70 -9.30 2.89 7.24
N PHE A 71 -7.98 2.90 7.43
CA PHE A 71 -7.33 3.23 8.69
C PHE A 71 -6.88 4.70 8.75
N ILE A 72 -6.98 5.46 7.67
CA ILE A 72 -6.60 6.88 7.65
C ILE A 72 -7.64 7.71 8.42
N ASN A 73 -7.15 8.52 9.36
CA ASN A 73 -7.91 9.52 10.07
C ASN A 73 -7.88 10.83 9.28
N LYS A 74 -8.88 11.05 8.41
CA LYS A 74 -8.96 12.29 7.61
C LYS A 74 -8.93 13.57 8.43
N ALA A 75 -9.56 13.58 9.61
CA ALA A 75 -9.59 14.76 10.48
C ALA A 75 -8.23 15.09 11.12
N GLY A 76 -7.30 14.12 11.13
CA GLY A 76 -5.91 14.33 11.57
C GLY A 76 -4.91 14.43 10.41
N CYS A 77 -5.40 14.48 9.16
CA CYS A 77 -4.54 14.74 8.01
C CYS A 77 -4.43 16.24 7.76
N GLU A 78 -3.29 16.64 7.21
CA GLU A 78 -2.98 18.03 6.87
C GLU A 78 -2.14 18.02 5.59
N CYS A 79 -2.36 18.99 4.71
CA CYS A 79 -1.53 19.19 3.54
C CYS A 79 -1.15 20.67 3.45
N LEU A 80 0.15 20.96 3.33
CA LEU A 80 0.65 22.31 3.11
C LEU A 80 0.99 22.50 1.63
N ASN A 81 0.79 23.72 1.15
CA ASN A 81 0.93 24.12 -0.25
C ASN A 81 -0.03 23.38 -1.20
N GLU A 82 -1.20 22.96 -0.73
CA GLU A 82 -2.25 22.44 -1.60
C GLU A 82 -3.02 23.56 -2.29
N SER A 83 -3.42 23.36 -3.54
CA SER A 83 -4.28 24.27 -4.29
C SER A 83 -5.71 24.30 -3.73
N ASP A 84 -6.33 25.48 -3.77
CA ASP A 84 -7.74 25.69 -3.38
C ASP A 84 -8.73 24.82 -4.19
N GLU A 85 -8.41 24.51 -5.45
CA GLU A 85 -9.27 23.70 -6.35
C GLU A 85 -8.95 22.21 -6.27
N HIS A 86 -7.71 21.87 -5.92
CA HIS A 86 -7.14 20.53 -6.04
C HIS A 86 -6.46 20.10 -4.74
N GLY A 87 -7.24 20.02 -3.65
CA GLY A 87 -6.75 19.64 -2.32
C GLY A 87 -6.45 18.16 -2.11
N PHE A 88 -5.88 17.84 -0.95
CA PHE A 88 -5.37 16.52 -0.56
C PHE A 88 -6.41 15.40 -0.61
N ASP A 89 -7.67 15.69 -0.29
CA ASP A 89 -8.74 14.70 -0.30
C ASP A 89 -9.00 14.07 -1.68
N ASN A 90 -8.55 14.73 -2.75
CA ASN A 90 -8.68 14.28 -4.12
C ASN A 90 -7.73 13.11 -4.42
N CYS A 91 -6.47 13.19 -3.98
CA CYS A 91 -5.50 12.12 -4.24
C CYS A 91 -5.73 10.86 -3.39
N LEU A 92 -6.69 10.89 -2.46
CA LEU A 92 -7.11 9.70 -1.72
C LEU A 92 -8.18 8.88 -2.46
N ARG A 93 -8.65 9.34 -3.62
CA ARG A 93 -9.69 8.67 -4.43
C ARG A 93 -9.08 8.20 -5.73
N LYS A 94 -9.46 7.01 -6.19
CA LYS A 94 -9.05 6.50 -7.50
C LYS A 94 -10.05 6.96 -8.57
N ASP A 95 -10.13 8.27 -8.79
CA ASP A 95 -10.95 8.90 -9.84
C ASP A 95 -10.13 9.92 -10.66
N MET A 96 -10.78 10.84 -11.36
CA MET A 96 -10.12 11.84 -12.21
C MET A 96 -9.66 13.09 -11.43
N THR A 97 -9.95 13.17 -10.14
CA THR A 97 -9.48 14.27 -9.29
C THR A 97 -8.03 14.04 -8.89
N PHE A 98 -7.32 15.11 -8.56
CA PHE A 98 -5.92 15.06 -8.16
C PHE A 98 -5.63 16.14 -7.11
N LEU A 99 -4.54 15.93 -6.38
CA LEU A 99 -3.88 16.96 -5.57
C LEU A 99 -2.89 17.71 -6.45
N GLU A 100 -2.88 19.03 -6.37
CA GLU A 100 -1.90 19.90 -7.03
C GLU A 100 -1.31 20.89 -6.03
N SER A 101 -0.03 21.20 -6.18
CA SER A 101 0.62 22.24 -5.40
C SER A 101 0.32 23.65 -5.91
N ASP A 102 0.25 24.63 -5.01
CA ASP A 102 -0.24 25.98 -5.34
C ASP A 102 0.88 26.96 -5.73
N CYS A 103 1.94 27.05 -4.93
CA CYS A 103 2.98 28.07 -5.09
C CYS A 103 4.21 27.59 -5.89
N ASP A 104 4.63 26.36 -5.64
CA ASP A 104 5.83 25.73 -6.19
C ASP A 104 5.64 24.20 -6.19
N GLU A 105 6.66 23.44 -6.58
CA GLU A 105 6.56 21.98 -6.69
C GLU A 105 6.51 21.24 -5.34
N GLN A 106 6.73 21.93 -4.23
CA GLN A 106 6.83 21.31 -2.92
C GLN A 106 5.45 21.01 -2.33
N LEU A 107 5.29 19.85 -1.72
CA LEU A 107 4.10 19.48 -0.96
C LEU A 107 4.50 18.87 0.37
N LEU A 108 3.76 19.18 1.43
CA LEU A 108 3.95 18.55 2.72
C LEU A 108 2.65 17.90 3.19
N ILE A 109 2.60 16.57 3.09
CA ILE A 109 1.41 15.76 3.31
C ILE A 109 1.56 15.00 4.62
N THR A 110 0.72 15.30 5.60
CA THR A 110 0.66 14.56 6.86
C THR A 110 -0.58 13.67 6.89
N VAL A 111 -0.36 12.37 7.12
CA VAL A 111 -1.39 11.34 7.21
C VAL A 111 -1.39 10.77 8.62
N ALA A 112 -2.51 10.89 9.33
CA ALA A 112 -2.73 10.24 10.61
C ALA A 112 -3.51 8.93 10.43
N PHE A 113 -3.21 7.92 11.25
CA PHE A 113 -3.96 6.67 11.31
C PHE A 113 -4.81 6.58 12.59
N ASN A 114 -5.98 5.96 12.48
CA ASN A 114 -6.90 5.73 13.61
C ASN A 114 -6.33 4.75 14.65
N GLN A 115 -5.34 3.95 14.26
CA GLN A 115 -4.63 3.01 15.11
C GLN A 115 -3.22 2.77 14.54
N PRO A 116 -2.26 2.27 15.34
CA PRO A 116 -0.92 2.04 14.83
C PRO A 116 -0.88 0.98 13.72
N VAL A 117 -0.13 1.27 12.66
CA VAL A 117 0.04 0.40 11.49
C VAL A 117 1.50 0.07 11.22
N LYS A 118 1.72 -0.98 10.42
CA LYS A 118 2.98 -1.36 9.80
C LYS A 118 2.93 -1.00 8.34
N LEU A 119 3.90 -0.22 7.85
CA LEU A 119 3.95 0.15 6.43
C LEU A 119 4.97 -0.73 5.71
N TYR A 120 4.55 -1.34 4.60
CA TYR A 120 5.39 -2.20 3.77
C TYR A 120 5.80 -1.47 2.49
N SER A 121 4.87 -0.72 1.92
CA SER A 121 5.01 -0.03 0.66
C SER A 121 4.00 1.11 0.59
N MET A 122 4.12 1.92 -0.44
CA MET A 122 3.16 2.96 -0.78
C MET A 122 2.90 2.91 -2.29
N LYS A 123 1.74 3.41 -2.70
CA LYS A 123 1.48 3.76 -4.10
C LYS A 123 1.49 5.27 -4.19
N PHE A 124 2.17 5.77 -5.21
CA PHE A 124 2.22 7.17 -5.54
C PHE A 124 1.96 7.24 -7.04
N GLN A 125 0.92 7.94 -7.48
CA GLN A 125 0.57 8.05 -8.89
C GLN A 125 0.56 9.51 -9.29
N GLY A 126 1.16 9.80 -10.43
CA GLY A 126 1.22 11.14 -11.01
C GLY A 126 0.96 11.10 -12.51
N PRO A 127 0.80 12.26 -13.15
CA PRO A 127 0.65 12.35 -14.60
C PRO A 127 1.98 12.08 -15.33
N ASP A 128 1.88 11.57 -16.56
CA ASP A 128 3.02 11.29 -17.45
C ASP A 128 3.58 12.56 -18.15
N ASN A 129 3.23 13.75 -17.64
CA ASN A 129 3.63 15.04 -18.23
C ASN A 129 4.78 15.73 -17.48
N GLY A 130 5.45 15.02 -16.57
CA GLY A 130 6.56 15.56 -15.77
C GLY A 130 6.15 16.12 -14.40
N GLN A 131 4.87 16.41 -14.16
CA GLN A 131 4.40 16.96 -12.88
C GLN A 131 4.31 15.91 -11.76
N GLY A 132 4.56 14.63 -12.03
CA GLY A 132 4.59 13.59 -10.99
C GLY A 132 5.76 13.79 -10.01
N PRO A 133 5.67 13.32 -8.76
CA PRO A 133 6.72 13.50 -7.76
C PRO A 133 7.97 12.67 -8.08
N LYS A 134 9.14 13.19 -7.71
CA LYS A 134 10.45 12.55 -7.92
C LYS A 134 11.18 12.31 -6.61
N TYR A 135 11.63 13.36 -5.94
CA TYR A 135 12.35 13.20 -4.67
C TYR A 135 11.40 13.41 -3.50
N VAL A 136 11.20 12.37 -2.68
CA VAL A 136 10.30 12.42 -1.53
C VAL A 136 11.01 11.97 -0.25
N LYS A 137 10.76 12.70 0.83
CA LYS A 137 11.23 12.39 2.18
C LYS A 137 10.06 11.95 3.06
N ILE A 138 10.27 10.89 3.82
CA ILE A 138 9.24 10.30 4.68
C ILE A 138 9.69 10.37 6.13
N PHE A 139 8.83 10.92 6.98
CA PHE A 139 8.98 11.03 8.42
C PHE A 139 7.80 10.33 9.11
N ILE A 140 8.01 9.80 10.31
CA ILE A 140 6.93 9.13 11.05
C ILE A 140 6.87 9.62 12.49
N ASN A 141 5.66 9.60 13.06
CA ASN A 141 5.40 9.84 14.48
C ASN A 141 6.03 11.15 15.01
N LEU A 142 5.96 12.21 14.19
CA LEU A 142 6.47 13.51 14.59
C LEU A 142 5.66 14.07 15.77
N PRO A 143 6.31 14.70 16.76
CA PRO A 143 5.63 15.20 17.97
C PRO A 143 4.83 16.49 17.72
N ARG A 144 5.10 17.18 16.61
CA ARG A 144 4.45 18.41 16.16
C ARG A 144 4.40 18.42 14.64
N SER A 145 3.57 19.30 14.07
CA SER A 145 3.57 19.55 12.63
C SER A 145 4.97 20.02 12.17
N MET A 146 5.35 19.56 10.99
CA MET A 146 6.60 19.87 10.33
C MET A 146 6.34 20.92 9.25
N ASP A 147 7.24 21.88 9.12
CA ASP A 147 7.23 22.86 8.04
C ASP A 147 8.29 22.51 6.97
N PHE A 148 8.30 23.29 5.88
CA PHE A 148 9.21 23.08 4.75
C PHE A 148 10.68 23.21 5.15
N GLU A 149 11.05 24.20 5.97
CA GLU A 149 12.43 24.39 6.42
C GLU A 149 12.94 23.21 7.26
N GLU A 150 12.10 22.70 8.15
CA GLU A 150 12.40 21.53 8.97
C GLU A 150 12.50 20.26 8.12
N ALA A 151 11.61 20.08 7.14
CA ALA A 151 11.62 18.94 6.23
C ALA A 151 12.87 18.90 5.32
N GLU A 152 13.38 20.06 4.91
CA GLU A 152 14.60 20.16 4.11
C GLU A 152 15.85 19.75 4.91
N ARG A 153 15.94 20.17 6.18
CA ARG A 153 17.15 20.00 7.00
C ARG A 153 17.16 18.70 7.80
N SER A 154 16.00 18.15 8.12
CA SER A 154 15.88 16.96 8.96
C SER A 154 16.23 15.69 8.20
N GLU A 155 16.82 14.72 8.90
CA GLU A 155 17.04 13.38 8.36
C GLU A 155 15.72 12.61 8.32
N PRO A 156 15.28 12.14 7.14
CA PRO A 156 14.04 11.38 7.05
C PRO A 156 14.21 9.95 7.55
N THR A 157 13.09 9.35 7.97
CA THR A 157 13.05 7.91 8.24
C THR A 157 13.43 7.12 6.98
N GLN A 158 12.97 7.59 5.83
CA GLN A 158 13.39 7.11 4.51
C GLN A 158 13.27 8.23 3.47
N ALA A 159 14.28 8.39 2.62
CA ALA A 159 14.20 9.17 1.40
C ALA A 159 14.04 8.22 0.20
N LEU A 160 13.32 8.66 -0.82
CA LEU A 160 13.05 7.94 -2.04
C LEU A 160 13.28 8.87 -3.24
N GLU A 161 13.91 8.34 -4.27
CA GLU A 161 13.99 8.95 -5.59
C GLU A 161 13.13 8.09 -6.52
N LEU A 162 11.93 8.57 -6.82
CA LEU A 162 10.93 7.91 -7.63
C LEU A 162 11.27 8.10 -9.11
N THR A 163 11.13 7.03 -9.89
CA THR A 163 11.23 7.07 -11.35
C THR A 163 9.86 7.26 -11.98
N GLU A 164 9.81 7.57 -13.28
CA GLU A 164 8.57 7.58 -14.06
C GLU A 164 7.82 6.24 -13.99
N ASP A 165 8.52 5.12 -13.88
CA ASP A 165 7.88 3.80 -13.73
C ASP A 165 7.25 3.61 -12.35
N ASP A 166 7.81 4.23 -11.30
CA ASP A 166 7.30 4.12 -9.94
C ASP A 166 5.98 4.88 -9.74
N ILE A 167 5.69 5.88 -10.58
CA ILE A 167 4.49 6.73 -10.51
C ILE A 167 3.35 6.31 -11.43
N LYS A 168 3.52 5.20 -12.17
CA LYS A 168 2.49 4.64 -13.06
C LYS A 168 1.38 3.94 -12.30
N GLU A 169 0.28 3.68 -13.00
CA GLU A 169 -0.81 2.88 -12.46
C GLU A 169 -0.31 1.50 -11.98
N ASP A 170 -0.73 1.12 -10.77
CA ASP A 170 -0.38 -0.13 -10.06
C ASP A 170 1.09 -0.33 -9.67
N SER A 171 1.96 0.65 -9.92
CA SER A 171 3.31 0.64 -9.36
C SER A 171 3.30 0.71 -7.84
N ILE A 172 4.23 -0.03 -7.23
CA ILE A 172 4.37 -0.17 -5.78
C ILE A 172 5.77 0.26 -5.41
N VAL A 173 5.85 1.25 -4.54
CA VAL A 173 7.11 1.79 -4.04
C VAL A 173 7.43 1.13 -2.70
N PRO A 174 8.49 0.31 -2.61
CA PRO A 174 8.81 -0.44 -1.40
C PRO A 174 9.36 0.49 -0.29
N LEU A 175 8.83 0.34 0.91
CA LEU A 175 9.36 0.96 2.12
C LEU A 175 10.25 -0.04 2.87
N ARG A 176 11.22 0.47 3.63
CA ARG A 176 12.04 -0.35 4.53
C ARG A 176 11.24 -0.70 5.76
N TYR A 177 10.31 -1.66 5.63
CA TYR A 177 9.30 -1.99 6.64
C TYR A 177 9.83 -2.14 8.08
N VAL A 178 11.09 -2.57 8.24
CA VAL A 178 11.79 -2.63 9.54
C VAL A 178 11.83 -1.30 10.29
N LYS A 179 11.81 -0.16 9.58
CA LYS A 179 11.70 1.19 10.14
C LYS A 179 10.26 1.62 10.41
N PHE A 180 9.28 0.96 9.80
CA PHE A 180 7.87 1.33 9.83
C PHE A 180 7.01 0.25 10.53
N GLN A 181 7.44 -0.20 11.70
CA GLN A 181 6.75 -1.26 12.46
C GLN A 181 5.63 -0.77 13.38
N ASN A 182 5.60 0.53 13.70
CA ASN A 182 4.64 1.10 14.63
C ASN A 182 4.41 2.57 14.26
N VAL A 183 3.53 2.81 13.30
CA VAL A 183 3.30 4.12 12.70
C VAL A 183 1.90 4.61 13.07
N ASN A 184 1.84 5.74 13.75
CA ASN A 184 0.61 6.47 14.08
C ASN A 184 0.35 7.61 13.10
N SER A 185 1.42 8.26 12.64
CA SER A 185 1.35 9.31 11.61
C SER A 185 2.57 9.23 10.69
N VAL A 186 2.37 9.66 9.44
CA VAL A 186 3.43 9.81 8.43
C VAL A 186 3.37 11.21 7.87
N THR A 187 4.50 11.87 7.75
CA THR A 187 4.64 13.11 6.98
C THR A 187 5.50 12.83 5.77
N ILE A 188 4.99 13.13 4.59
CA ILE A 188 5.67 13.03 3.29
C ILE A 188 5.95 14.44 2.83
N PHE A 189 7.23 14.75 2.63
CA PHE A 189 7.67 15.96 1.98
C PHE A 189 8.07 15.62 0.54
N VAL A 190 7.30 16.14 -0.42
CA VAL A 190 7.65 16.11 -1.83
C VAL A 190 8.53 17.32 -2.11
N GLN A 191 9.78 17.06 -2.50
CA GLN A 191 10.79 18.09 -2.70
C GLN A 191 10.91 18.51 -4.17
N SER A 192 10.65 17.59 -5.10
CA SER A 192 10.75 17.86 -6.53
C SER A 192 9.86 16.93 -7.34
N ASN A 193 9.58 17.31 -8.60
CA ASN A 193 8.86 16.51 -9.58
C ASN A 193 9.78 15.93 -10.68
N GLN A 194 9.22 15.13 -11.57
CA GLN A 194 9.96 14.39 -12.60
C GLN A 194 10.58 15.32 -13.65
N GLY A 195 9.84 16.35 -14.06
CA GLY A 195 10.14 17.22 -15.20
C GLY A 195 10.72 18.60 -14.88
N GLU A 196 11.00 18.92 -13.61
CA GLU A 196 11.31 20.29 -13.15
C GLU A 196 10.17 21.29 -13.48
N GLU A 197 8.92 20.81 -13.38
CA GLU A 197 7.71 21.60 -13.58
C GLU A 197 7.46 22.55 -12.39
N GLU A 198 6.69 23.62 -12.60
CA GLU A 198 6.40 24.59 -11.54
C GLU A 198 5.52 24.02 -10.41
N THR A 199 4.70 23.00 -10.71
CA THR A 199 3.81 22.37 -9.74
C THR A 199 3.92 20.85 -9.78
N THR A 200 3.65 20.23 -8.64
CA THR A 200 3.55 18.78 -8.52
C THR A 200 2.08 18.35 -8.50
N ARG A 201 1.76 17.28 -9.23
CA ARG A 201 0.44 16.66 -9.24
C ARG A 201 0.48 15.21 -8.78
N ILE A 202 -0.49 14.87 -7.94
CA ILE A 202 -0.65 13.54 -7.36
C ILE A 202 -2.09 13.07 -7.62
N SER A 203 -2.22 12.13 -8.55
CA SER A 203 -3.53 11.60 -8.95
C SER A 203 -4.07 10.59 -7.94
N TYR A 204 -3.19 9.76 -7.37
CA TYR A 204 -3.58 8.78 -6.36
C TYR A 204 -2.42 8.48 -5.43
N PHE A 205 -2.72 8.36 -4.15
CA PHE A 205 -1.75 8.00 -3.14
C PHE A 205 -2.41 7.11 -2.08
N THR A 206 -1.73 6.03 -1.71
CA THR A 206 -2.15 5.19 -0.58
C THR A 206 -0.94 4.52 0.08
N PHE A 207 -1.11 4.13 1.35
CA PHE A 207 -0.20 3.25 2.04
C PHE A 207 -0.68 1.81 2.00
N ILE A 208 0.30 0.92 1.94
CA ILE A 208 0.08 -0.51 1.90
C ILE A 208 0.77 -1.15 3.09
N GLY A 209 0.02 -1.95 3.84
CA GLY A 209 0.50 -2.44 5.13
C GLY A 209 -0.52 -3.24 5.92
N THR A 210 -0.34 -3.31 7.24
CA THR A 210 -1.29 -3.96 8.16
C THR A 210 -1.37 -3.21 9.48
N PRO A 211 -2.50 -3.26 10.20
CA PRO A 211 -2.55 -2.75 11.57
C PRO A 211 -1.66 -3.57 12.51
N VAL A 212 -1.05 -2.91 13.50
CA VAL A 212 -0.21 -3.57 14.51
C VAL A 212 -1.05 -4.56 15.35
N GLN A 213 -2.30 -4.21 15.61
CA GLN A 213 -3.27 -5.07 16.28
C GLN A 213 -4.42 -5.37 15.31
N ALA A 214 -4.54 -6.62 14.88
CA ALA A 214 -5.67 -7.09 14.10
C ALA A 214 -6.86 -7.36 15.04
N THR A 215 -7.63 -6.32 15.37
CA THR A 215 -8.97 -6.54 15.95
C THR A 215 -10.00 -6.09 14.93
N ASN A 216 -10.37 -6.99 14.02
CA ASN A 216 -11.42 -6.72 13.05
C ASN A 216 -12.80 -6.98 13.70
N MET A 217 -13.41 -5.93 14.27
CA MET A 217 -14.80 -6.01 14.76
C MET A 217 -15.84 -5.96 13.62
N ASN A 218 -15.45 -5.53 12.41
CA ASN A 218 -16.33 -5.49 11.24
C ASN A 218 -16.43 -6.84 10.52
N ASP A 219 -15.47 -7.75 10.73
CA ASP A 219 -15.56 -9.15 10.29
C ASP A 219 -16.55 -10.00 11.11
N PHE A 220 -17.03 -9.47 12.25
CA PHE A 220 -18.14 -10.10 12.98
C PHE A 220 -19.47 -9.83 12.27
N LYS A 221 -19.75 -10.60 11.22
CA LYS A 221 -21.15 -10.83 10.83
C LYS A 221 -21.83 -11.54 11.99
N ARG A 222 -22.77 -10.87 12.66
CA ARG A 222 -23.69 -11.53 13.62
C ARG A 222 -24.27 -12.76 12.93
N VAL A 223 -23.92 -13.95 13.43
CA VAL A 223 -24.66 -15.15 13.08
C VAL A 223 -26.05 -14.94 13.67
N VAL A 224 -27.03 -14.58 12.83
CA VAL A 224 -28.42 -14.55 13.25
C VAL A 224 -28.76 -15.98 13.63
N GLY A 225 -28.76 -16.26 14.94
CA GLY A 225 -29.20 -17.55 15.46
C GLY A 225 -30.55 -17.87 14.84
N LYS A 226 -30.69 -19.08 14.30
CA LYS A 226 -31.99 -19.53 13.81
C LYS A 226 -32.99 -19.40 14.95
N LYS A 227 -34.14 -18.81 14.64
CA LYS A 227 -35.26 -18.60 15.56
C LYS A 227 -35.65 -19.95 16.18
N GLY A 228 -35.23 -20.25 17.41
CA GLY A 228 -35.66 -21.48 18.10
C GLY A 228 -34.81 -22.04 19.25
N GLU A 229 -33.57 -21.60 19.50
CA GLU A 229 -32.77 -22.16 20.60
C GLU A 229 -32.80 -21.24 21.83
N SER A 230 -33.61 -21.61 22.81
CA SER A 230 -33.65 -21.03 24.16
C SER A 230 -32.50 -21.57 25.01
N HIS A 231 -31.90 -20.66 25.77
CA HIS A 231 -30.82 -20.86 26.75
C HIS A 231 -31.05 -21.99 27.75
#